data_AF-A0A842KZH1-F1
#
_entry.id   AF-A0A842KZH1-F1
#
_cell.length_a   1.000
_cell.length_b   1.000
_cell.length_c   1.000
_cell.angle_alpha   90.00
_cell.angle_beta   90.00
_cell.angle_gamma   90.00
#
_symmetry.space_group_name_H-M   'P 1'
#
loop_
_entity.id
_entity.type
_entity.pdbx_description
1 polymer ?
#
loop_
_entity_poly.entity_id
_entity_poly.type
_entity_poly.pdbx_seq_one_letter_code
_entity_poly.pdbx_strand_id
1 'polypeptide(L)'
;IFGVLGGRLSDKYGYVLVASSGLIASAIAFYGLSTITLESDLNFIILCEILFGFGAGLFIAPNTSSIMSSVPLSKRGVVSALRTISFNIGFVLSLNVAIISMVQFIPYDIASKLITAEGLITNSGGYSLTDLSNALTKSFAIQAIAMACAIPFTLTRGMRKRSI
;
A
#
# COMPACT_ATOMS: atom_id res chain seq x y z
N ILE A 1 12.32 -9.88 -3.75
CA ILE A 1 12.01 -10.83 -4.85
C ILE A 1 11.16 -10.14 -5.93
N PHE A 2 9.92 -9.73 -5.63
CA PHE A 2 9.03 -9.11 -6.63
C PHE A 2 9.54 -7.80 -7.22
N GLY A 3 10.33 -7.02 -6.48
CA GLY A 3 10.99 -5.82 -7.01
C GLY A 3 11.97 -6.10 -8.17
N VAL A 4 12.68 -7.24 -8.14
CA VAL A 4 13.60 -7.62 -9.23
C VAL A 4 12.79 -8.00 -10.48
N LEU A 5 11.69 -8.74 -10.30
CA LEU A 5 10.77 -9.08 -11.37
C LEU A 5 10.15 -7.83 -11.99
N GLY A 6 9.68 -6.89 -11.15
CA GLY A 6 9.13 -5.63 -11.62
C GLY A 6 10.13 -4.79 -12.40
N GLY A 7 11.39 -4.71 -11.96
CA GLY A 7 12.46 -4.04 -12.70
C GLY A 7 12.64 -4.63 -14.11
N ARG A 8 12.82 -5.96 -14.21
CA ARG A 8 12.99 -6.64 -15.51
C ARG A 8 11.77 -6.48 -16.42
N LEU A 9 10.57 -6.50 -15.86
CA LEU A 9 9.33 -6.34 -16.62
C LEU A 9 9.18 -4.90 -17.12
N SER A 10 9.58 -3.92 -16.31
CA SER A 10 9.56 -2.49 -16.66
C SER A 10 10.52 -2.18 -17.80
N ASP A 11 11.69 -2.82 -17.83
CA ASP A 11 12.66 -2.62 -18.91
C ASP A 11 12.10 -3.10 -20.27
N LYS A 12 11.22 -4.11 -20.27
CA LYS A 12 10.60 -4.67 -21.49
C LYS A 12 9.30 -3.97 -21.91
N TYR A 13 8.42 -3.66 -20.97
CA TYR A 13 7.05 -3.18 -21.24
C TYR A 13 6.83 -1.69 -20.88
N GLY A 14 7.84 -1.04 -20.31
CA GLY A 14 7.76 0.34 -19.82
C GLY A 14 7.24 0.42 -18.39
N TYR A 15 7.82 1.35 -17.63
CA TYR A 15 7.58 1.46 -16.19
C TYR A 15 6.11 1.77 -15.82
N VAL A 16 5.37 2.47 -16.68
CA VAL A 16 3.99 2.91 -16.38
C VAL A 16 3.03 1.73 -16.33
N LEU A 17 3.12 0.81 -17.30
CA LEU A 17 2.23 -0.35 -17.37
C LEU A 17 2.50 -1.29 -16.19
N VAL A 18 3.77 -1.52 -15.86
CA VAL A 18 4.18 -2.39 -14.76
C VAL A 18 3.85 -1.79 -13.39
N ALA A 19 4.04 -0.48 -13.22
CA ALA A 19 3.64 0.21 -12.01
C ALA A 19 2.11 0.20 -11.83
N SER A 20 1.36 0.42 -12.91
CA SER A 20 -0.11 0.42 -12.86
C SER A 20 -0.68 -0.95 -12.56
N SER A 21 -0.12 -2.03 -13.13
CA SER A 21 -0.54 -3.40 -12.80
C SER A 21 -0.22 -3.76 -11.34
N GLY A 22 0.91 -3.28 -10.80
CA GLY A 22 1.24 -3.41 -9.39
C GLY A 22 0.21 -2.75 -8.48
N LEU A 23 -0.22 -1.52 -8.81
CA LEU A 23 -1.27 -0.81 -8.06
C LEU A 23 -2.63 -1.51 -8.14
N ILE A 24 -3.00 -2.04 -9.31
CA ILE A 24 -4.23 -2.83 -9.49
C ILE A 24 -4.18 -4.08 -8.60
N ALA A 25 -3.07 -4.81 -8.60
CA ALA A 25 -2.89 -5.99 -7.76
C ALA A 25 -3.00 -5.66 -6.26
N SER A 26 -2.37 -4.56 -5.82
CA SER A 26 -2.48 -4.08 -4.44
C SER A 26 -3.91 -3.63 -4.08
N ALA A 27 -4.65 -3.00 -5.00
CA ALA A 27 -6.04 -2.63 -4.78
C ALA A 27 -6.95 -3.85 -4.63
N ILE A 28 -6.73 -4.90 -5.45
CA ILE A 28 -7.45 -6.18 -5.34
C ILE A 28 -7.14 -6.86 -4.00
N ALA A 29 -5.88 -6.83 -3.55
CA ALA A 29 -5.50 -7.37 -2.25
C ALA A 29 -6.24 -6.68 -1.10
N PHE A 30 -6.23 -5.33 -1.06
CA PHE A 30 -6.98 -4.59 -0.04
C PHE A 30 -8.48 -4.78 -0.13
N TYR A 31 -9.03 -4.93 -1.33
CA TYR A 31 -10.44 -5.26 -1.50
C TYR A 31 -10.76 -6.66 -0.93
N GLY A 32 -9.92 -7.66 -1.17
CA GLY A 32 -10.05 -8.99 -0.56
C GLY A 32 -9.94 -8.96 0.97
N LEU A 33 -9.02 -8.17 1.51
CA LEU A 33 -8.94 -7.96 2.97
C LEU A 33 -10.19 -7.28 3.52
N SER A 34 -10.86 -6.44 2.72
CA SER A 34 -12.13 -5.80 3.08
C SER A 34 -13.35 -6.73 3.06
N THR A 35 -13.17 -8.00 2.72
CA THR A 35 -14.24 -9.02 2.80
C THR A 35 -14.02 -10.03 3.93
N ILE A 36 -12.98 -9.83 4.75
CA ILE A 36 -12.66 -10.72 5.86
C ILE A 36 -13.74 -10.64 6.95
N THR A 37 -14.05 -11.80 7.50
CA THR A 37 -14.92 -12.05 8.64
C THR A 37 -14.16 -12.80 9.74
N LEU A 38 -14.75 -12.94 10.93
CA LEU A 38 -14.16 -13.68 12.05
C LEU A 38 -13.90 -15.17 11.76
N GLU A 39 -14.58 -15.74 10.76
CA GLU A 39 -14.46 -17.14 10.36
C GLU A 39 -13.54 -17.35 9.14
N SER A 40 -12.91 -16.27 8.65
CA SER A 40 -12.07 -16.34 7.45
C SER A 40 -10.83 -17.19 7.68
N ASP A 41 -10.51 -18.03 6.70
CA ASP A 41 -9.31 -18.86 6.73
C ASP A 41 -8.05 -17.99 6.70
N LEU A 42 -7.09 -18.32 7.57
CA LEU A 42 -5.80 -17.66 7.67
C LEU A 42 -5.05 -17.72 6.32
N ASN A 43 -5.22 -18.80 5.56
CA ASN A 43 -4.63 -18.94 4.23
C ASN A 43 -5.09 -17.85 3.25
N PHE A 44 -6.35 -17.40 3.35
CA PHE A 44 -6.87 -16.34 2.51
C PHE A 44 -6.19 -15.00 2.83
N ILE A 45 -6.01 -14.70 4.12
CA ILE A 45 -5.31 -13.49 4.59
C ILE A 45 -3.86 -13.50 4.09
N ILE A 46 -3.16 -14.62 4.25
CA ILE A 46 -1.78 -14.79 3.75
C ILE A 46 -1.74 -14.55 2.23
N LEU A 47 -2.68 -15.11 1.47
CA LEU A 47 -2.71 -14.95 0.03
C LEU A 47 -2.91 -13.48 -0.38
N CYS A 48 -3.80 -12.76 0.30
CA CYS A 48 -3.99 -11.33 0.09
C CYS A 48 -2.72 -10.52 0.41
N GLU A 49 -2.03 -10.82 1.51
CA GLU A 49 -0.76 -10.17 1.88
C GLU A 49 0.37 -10.47 0.87
N ILE A 50 0.46 -11.71 0.39
CA ILE A 50 1.40 -12.07 -0.68
C ILE A 50 1.09 -11.30 -1.96
N LEU A 51 -0.19 -11.19 -2.33
CA LEU A 51 -0.63 -10.42 -3.49
C LEU A 51 -0.31 -8.93 -3.33
N PHE A 52 -0.49 -8.38 -2.13
CA PHE A 52 -0.11 -7.01 -1.80
C PHE A 52 1.40 -6.81 -1.95
N GLY A 53 2.22 -7.69 -1.38
CA GLY A 53 3.68 -7.66 -1.51
C GLY A 53 4.16 -7.79 -2.95
N PHE A 54 3.47 -8.59 -3.77
CA PHE A 54 3.69 -8.69 -5.21
C PHE A 54 3.41 -7.36 -5.91
N GLY A 55 2.24 -6.76 -5.68
CA GLY A 55 1.85 -5.47 -6.25
C GLY A 55 2.79 -4.33 -5.85
N ALA A 56 3.15 -4.26 -4.56
CA ALA A 56 4.11 -3.29 -4.04
C ALA A 56 5.50 -3.44 -4.69
N GLY A 57 5.97 -4.67 -4.89
CA GLY A 57 7.24 -4.93 -5.58
C GLY A 57 7.25 -4.44 -7.03
N LEU A 58 6.16 -4.70 -7.77
CA LEU A 58 5.96 -4.26 -9.15
C LEU A 58 5.86 -2.72 -9.28
N PHE A 59 5.38 -2.04 -8.24
CA PHE A 59 5.29 -0.59 -8.22
C PHE A 59 6.60 0.10 -7.81
N ILE A 60 7.16 -0.28 -6.65
CA ILE A 60 8.26 0.45 -6.00
C ILE A 60 9.54 0.40 -6.84
N ALA A 61 9.93 -0.77 -7.36
CA ALA A 61 11.21 -0.92 -8.05
C ALA A 61 11.27 -0.14 -9.39
N PRO A 62 10.31 -0.31 -10.33
CA PRO A 62 10.26 0.49 -11.56
C PRO A 62 10.15 2.00 -11.32
N ASN A 63 9.34 2.41 -10.33
CA ASN A 63 9.15 3.81 -9.99
C ASN A 63 10.48 4.45 -9.53
N THR A 64 11.21 3.74 -8.68
CA THR A 64 12.52 4.19 -8.19
C THR A 64 13.54 4.28 -9.32
N SER A 65 13.62 3.25 -10.17
CA SER A 65 14.53 3.23 -11.31
C SER A 65 14.23 4.37 -12.29
N SER A 66 12.95 4.62 -12.59
CA SER A 66 12.53 5.73 -13.47
C SER A 66 12.93 7.10 -12.93
N ILE A 67 12.81 7.34 -11.62
CA ILE A 67 13.24 8.60 -11.00
C ILE A 67 14.77 8.75 -11.08
N MET A 68 15.52 7.71 -10.71
CA MET A 68 16.98 7.76 -10.65
C MET A 68 17.66 7.83 -12.03
N SER A 69 17.06 7.22 -13.04
CA SER A 69 17.53 7.29 -14.43
C SER A 69 17.26 8.65 -15.08
N SER A 70 16.32 9.43 -14.56
CA SER A 70 15.95 10.74 -15.11
C SER A 70 16.81 11.90 -14.58
N VAL A 71 17.79 11.63 -13.70
CA VAL A 71 18.59 12.66 -13.03
C VAL A 71 20.10 12.44 -13.20
N PRO A 72 20.91 13.52 -13.32
CA PRO A 72 22.36 13.42 -13.41
C PRO A 72 22.99 12.75 -12.18
N LEU A 73 24.11 12.04 -12.39
CA LEU A 73 24.83 11.31 -11.34
C LEU A 73 25.15 12.17 -10.11
N SER A 74 25.57 13.42 -10.31
CA SER A 74 25.91 14.37 -9.24
C SER A 74 24.74 14.76 -8.33
N LYS A 75 23.49 14.59 -8.80
CA LYS A 75 22.27 14.94 -8.04
C LYS A 75 21.53 13.72 -7.48
N ARG A 76 21.98 12.49 -7.76
CA ARG A 76 21.28 11.26 -7.33
C ARG A 76 21.16 11.14 -5.82
N GLY A 77 22.15 11.59 -5.06
CA GLY A 77 22.10 11.60 -3.59
C GLY A 77 20.92 12.43 -3.06
N VAL A 78 20.78 13.66 -3.56
CA VAL A 78 19.68 14.57 -3.18
C VAL A 78 18.32 14.02 -3.62
N VAL A 79 18.22 13.52 -4.84
CA VAL A 79 16.96 12.95 -5.38
C VAL A 79 16.54 11.69 -4.63
N SER A 80 17.50 10.86 -4.22
CA SER A 80 17.27 9.69 -3.37
C SER A 80 16.72 10.10 -2.00
N ALA A 81 17.34 11.10 -1.36
CA ALA A 81 16.85 11.64 -0.09
C ALA A 81 15.42 12.19 -0.22
N LEU A 82 15.14 13.01 -1.24
CA LEU A 82 13.80 13.56 -1.50
C LEU A 82 12.75 12.47 -1.77
N ARG A 83 13.13 11.41 -2.49
CA ARG A 83 12.25 10.26 -2.71
C ARG A 83 11.94 9.55 -1.39
N THR A 84 12.95 9.30 -0.57
CA THR A 84 12.78 8.64 0.73
C THR A 84 11.91 9.48 1.67
N ILE A 85 12.12 10.80 1.71
CA ILE A 85 11.27 11.72 2.48
C ILE A 85 9.82 11.66 1.98
N SER A 86 9.61 11.73 0.66
CA SER A 86 8.27 11.61 0.06
C SER A 86 7.60 10.27 0.42
N PHE A 87 8.36 9.17 0.40
CA PHE A 87 7.85 7.85 0.78
C PHE A 87 7.46 7.79 2.26
N ASN A 88 8.32 8.29 3.16
CA ASN A 88 8.05 8.31 4.60
C ASN A 88 6.84 9.19 4.94
N ILE A 89 6.70 10.37 4.30
CA ILE A 89 5.51 11.22 4.47
C ILE A 89 4.25 10.47 4.06
N GLY A 90 4.26 9.82 2.89
CA GLY A 90 3.13 9.02 2.42
C GLY A 90 2.79 7.87 3.38
N PHE A 91 3.82 7.18 3.89
CA PHE A 91 3.65 6.09 4.85
C PHE A 91 3.01 6.57 6.16
N VAL A 92 3.51 7.66 6.74
CA VAL A 92 2.96 8.24 7.97
C VAL A 92 1.52 8.72 7.76
N LEU A 93 1.22 9.37 6.63
CA LEU A 93 -0.14 9.78 6.29
C LEU A 93 -1.07 8.56 6.17
N SER A 94 -0.63 7.49 5.50
CA SER A 94 -1.40 6.26 5.34
C SER A 94 -1.74 5.61 6.68
N LEU A 95 -0.79 5.55 7.61
CA LEU A 95 -1.01 5.02 8.96
C LEU A 95 -2.04 5.86 9.74
N ASN A 96 -1.96 7.18 9.64
CA ASN A 96 -2.95 8.06 10.29
C ASN A 96 -4.34 7.90 9.70
N VAL A 97 -4.46 7.76 8.37
CA VAL A 97 -5.76 7.47 7.71
C VAL A 97 -6.33 6.14 8.19
N ALA A 98 -5.49 5.11 8.35
CA ALA A 98 -5.94 3.83 8.90
C ALA A 98 -6.49 3.98 10.33
N ILE A 99 -5.80 4.71 11.21
CA ILE A 99 -6.28 4.99 12.58
C ILE A 99 -7.61 5.74 12.55
N ILE A 100 -7.70 6.84 11.79
CA ILE A 100 -8.92 7.65 11.69
C ILE A 100 -10.11 6.81 11.22
N SER A 101 -9.87 5.91 10.26
CA SER A 101 -10.88 4.98 9.77
C SER A 101 -11.34 3.99 10.86
N MET A 102 -10.41 3.43 11.63
CA MET A 102 -10.75 2.48 12.70
C MET A 102 -11.49 3.16 13.87
N VAL A 103 -11.14 4.42 14.18
CA VAL A 103 -11.71 5.15 15.33
C VAL A 103 -13.22 5.41 15.19
N GLN A 104 -13.77 5.31 13.99
CA GLN A 104 -15.22 5.39 13.77
C GLN A 104 -15.99 4.21 14.37
N PHE A 105 -15.32 3.09 14.62
CA PHE A 105 -15.93 1.84 15.05
C PHE A 105 -15.39 1.35 16.40
N ILE A 106 -14.15 1.71 16.75
CA ILE A 106 -13.50 1.37 18.02
C ILE A 106 -12.84 2.59 18.66
N PRO A 107 -12.68 2.66 19.99
CA PRO A 107 -11.97 3.77 20.63
C PRO A 107 -10.50 3.90 20.22
N TYR A 108 -9.98 5.13 20.24
CA TYR A 108 -8.61 5.48 19.86
C TYR A 108 -7.54 4.67 20.60
N ASP A 109 -7.72 4.42 21.90
CA ASP A 109 -6.77 3.66 22.71
C ASP A 109 -6.56 2.23 22.19
N ILE A 110 -7.60 1.60 21.64
CA ILE A 110 -7.49 0.25 21.07
C ILE A 110 -6.89 0.31 19.68
N ALA A 111 -7.36 1.24 18.84
CA ALA A 111 -6.86 1.41 17.48
C ALA A 111 -5.35 1.67 17.46
N SER A 112 -4.84 2.51 18.36
CA SER A 112 -3.41 2.80 18.48
C SER A 112 -2.62 1.57 18.95
N LYS A 113 -3.09 0.87 19.98
CA LYS A 113 -2.46 -0.34 20.52
C LYS A 113 -2.38 -1.49 19.51
N LEU A 114 -3.38 -1.64 18.64
CA LEU A 114 -3.38 -2.66 17.59
C LEU A 114 -2.28 -2.40 16.55
N ILE A 115 -2.04 -1.13 16.21
CA ILE A 115 -1.05 -0.75 15.20
C ILE A 115 0.37 -0.72 15.80
N THR A 116 0.53 -0.36 17.08
CA THR A 116 1.82 -0.45 17.78
C THR A 116 2.18 -1.88 18.21
N ALA A 117 1.33 -2.86 17.92
CA ALA A 117 1.42 -4.25 18.37
C ALA A 117 1.40 -4.45 19.91
N GLU A 118 1.12 -3.39 20.67
CA GLU A 118 1.04 -3.40 22.13
C GLU A 118 -0.26 -4.05 22.64
N GLY A 119 -1.32 -4.02 21.82
CA GLY A 119 -2.65 -4.57 22.11
C GLY A 119 -2.75 -6.10 22.06
N LEU A 120 -1.69 -6.81 21.69
CA LEU A 120 -1.66 -8.29 21.68
C LEU A 120 -1.41 -8.88 23.09
N ILE A 121 -0.98 -8.07 24.05
CA ILE A 121 -0.50 -8.52 25.38
C ILE A 121 -1.47 -8.15 26.51
N THR A 122 -2.35 -7.17 26.32
CA THR A 122 -3.30 -6.72 27.33
C THR A 122 -4.73 -7.14 26.96
N ASN A 123 -5.45 -7.75 27.90
CA ASN A 123 -6.88 -8.07 27.76
C ASN A 123 -7.64 -6.79 27.38
N SER A 124 -7.94 -6.63 26.08
CA SER A 124 -8.75 -5.55 25.51
C SER A 124 -10.09 -5.54 26.23
N GLY A 125 -10.29 -4.60 27.16
CA GLY A 125 -11.45 -4.62 28.05
C GLY A 125 -12.77 -4.60 27.28
N GLY A 126 -13.56 -5.68 27.33
CA GLY A 126 -15.00 -5.67 27.02
C GLY A 126 -15.44 -5.34 25.58
N TYR A 127 -14.55 -5.22 24.60
CA TYR A 127 -14.95 -4.94 23.21
C TYR A 127 -15.26 -6.24 22.46
N SER A 128 -16.41 -6.25 21.78
CA SER A 128 -16.83 -7.40 20.98
C SER A 128 -15.86 -7.60 19.81
N LEU A 129 -15.38 -8.83 19.61
CA LEU A 129 -14.53 -9.19 18.46
C LEU A 129 -15.19 -8.83 17.11
N THR A 130 -16.52 -8.76 17.09
CA THR A 130 -17.33 -8.31 15.96
C THR A 130 -17.08 -6.84 15.61
N ASP A 131 -16.93 -5.96 16.59
CA ASP A 131 -16.69 -4.53 16.37
C ASP A 131 -15.29 -4.30 15.82
N LEU A 132 -14.32 -5.06 16.34
CA LEU A 132 -12.95 -5.07 15.84
C LEU A 132 -12.88 -5.58 14.39
N SER A 133 -13.54 -6.70 14.10
CA SER A 133 -13.62 -7.24 12.75
C SER A 133 -14.23 -6.23 11.79
N ASN A 134 -15.36 -5.60 12.16
CA ASN A 134 -16.00 -4.58 11.32
C ASN A 134 -15.09 -3.36 11.10
N ALA A 135 -14.40 -2.89 12.14
CA ALA A 135 -13.45 -1.78 12.04
C ALA A 135 -12.31 -2.06 11.05
N LEU A 136 -11.72 -3.26 11.10
CA LEU A 136 -10.67 -3.69 10.18
C LEU A 136 -11.18 -3.78 8.75
N THR A 137 -12.30 -4.47 8.54
CA THR A 137 -12.92 -4.70 7.23
C THR A 137 -13.26 -3.37 6.54
N LYS A 138 -13.86 -2.40 7.26
CA LYS A 138 -14.16 -1.06 6.73
C LYS A 138 -12.91 -0.24 6.45
N SER A 139 -11.87 -0.39 7.27
CA SER A 139 -10.60 0.32 7.07
C SER A 139 -9.82 -0.19 5.87
N PHE A 140 -9.88 -1.48 5.58
CA PHE A 140 -9.34 -2.03 4.34
C PHE A 140 -10.11 -1.55 3.10
N ALA A 141 -11.44 -1.40 3.20
CA ALA A 141 -12.23 -0.84 2.10
C ALA A 141 -11.83 0.59 1.76
N ILE A 142 -11.60 1.44 2.77
CA ILE A 142 -11.14 2.83 2.57
C ILE A 142 -9.75 2.86 1.93
N GLN A 143 -8.83 2.00 2.38
CA GLN A 143 -7.50 1.87 1.77
C GLN A 143 -7.56 1.35 0.33
N ALA A 144 -8.48 0.43 0.02
CA ALA A 144 -8.71 -0.06 -1.33
C ALA A 144 -9.16 1.07 -2.28
N ILE A 145 -10.07 1.93 -1.81
CA ILE A 145 -10.53 3.11 -2.58
C ILE A 145 -9.37 4.09 -2.78
N ALA A 146 -8.61 4.40 -1.74
CA ALA A 146 -7.45 5.28 -1.83
C ALA A 146 -6.41 4.76 -2.84
N MET A 147 -6.15 3.44 -2.84
CA MET A 147 -5.29 2.78 -3.82
C MET A 147 -5.86 2.86 -5.23
N ALA A 148 -7.16 2.63 -5.40
CA ALA A 148 -7.83 2.69 -6.69
C ALA A 148 -7.76 4.10 -7.31
N CYS A 149 -7.94 5.15 -6.49
CA CYS A 149 -7.79 6.54 -6.93
C CYS A 149 -6.36 6.88 -7.41
N ALA A 150 -5.35 6.17 -6.96
CA ALA A 150 -3.95 6.37 -7.40
C ALA A 150 -3.67 5.79 -8.80
N ILE A 151 -4.49 4.85 -9.29
CA ILE A 151 -4.28 4.17 -10.57
C ILE A 151 -4.40 5.15 -11.75
N PRO A 152 -5.48 5.96 -11.89
CA PRO A 152 -5.56 6.95 -12.97
C PRO A 152 -4.41 7.96 -12.95
N PHE A 153 -3.96 8.36 -11.75
CA PHE A 153 -2.84 9.29 -11.61
C PHE A 153 -1.51 8.69 -12.08
N THR A 154 -1.34 7.37 -12.00
CA THR A 154 -0.15 6.69 -12.52
C THR A 154 -0.20 6.56 -14.04
N LEU A 155 -1.38 6.29 -14.60
CA LEU A 155 -1.57 6.17 -16.06
C LEU A 155 -1.28 7.49 -16.80
N THR A 156 -1.68 8.64 -16.24
CA THR A 156 -1.44 9.95 -16.86
C THR A 156 0.06 10.29 -16.97
N ARG A 157 0.93 9.69 -16.15
CA ARG A 157 2.39 9.88 -16.24
C ARG A 157 2.99 9.30 -17.53
N GLY A 158 2.35 8.28 -18.12
CA GLY A 158 2.81 7.68 -19.37
C GLY A 158 2.53 8.50 -20.62
N MET A 159 1.57 9.43 -20.56
CA MET A 159 1.19 10.25 -21.72
C MET A 159 2.23 11.34 -22.05
N ARG A 160 3.17 11.63 -21.14
CA ARG A 160 4.18 12.69 -21.31
C ARG A 160 5.45 12.29 -22.09
N LYS A 161 5.62 11.03 -22.52
CA LYS A 161 6.79 10.56 -23.30
C LYS A 161 6.45 10.19 -24.76
N ARG A 162 5.68 11.03 -25.45
CA ARG A 162 5.45 10.92 -26.91
C ARG A 162 5.65 12.24 -27.66
N SER A 163 6.58 13.06 -27.19
CA SER A 163 6.98 14.27 -27.90
C SER A 163 8.51 14.38 -27.88
N ILE A 164 9.03 14.51 -29.11
CA ILE A 164 10.43 14.73 -29.55
C ILE A 164 11.25 13.45 -29.69
#